data_AF-A0A8T4U011-F1
#
_entry.id   AF-A0A8T4U011-F1
#
_cell.length_a   1.000
_cell.length_b   1.000
_cell.length_c   1.000
_cell.angle_alpha   90.00
_cell.angle_beta   90.00
_cell.angle_gamma   90.00
#
_symmetry.space_group_name_H-M   'P 1'
#
loop_
_entity.id
_entity.type
_entity.pdbx_description
1 polymer ?
#
loop_
_entity_poly.entity_id
_entity_poly.type
_entity_poly.pdbx_seq_one_letter_code
_entity_poly.pdbx_strand_id
1 'polypeptide(L)'
;PGIYLQNLDIYTKFADNNTVDRNIVNTLGNRSHGIALLNALKNNLTGNIITTTATSSYGAYLNQSYSNFFISNTINATATNDVFLYLSGGNNTLINTTFNKSDIGFNSATDTSSIAVKYYLDVTVRDENNVLMNTTNVSIYNVSNIIVFNATNITNGTITQQVLTEFIQNATLKTYSSPYTINTSKVRYFINSTTINLTTTSSISLTIIMQAENGTPTISTVDVIPDSPQTSTELNCTLSATDPQGDTLSYFYQWYDNGTIISGATNQTYFCTLSGCNRGDNYTCIAIASDGTFNSTSKSAGEIIENTVPTAQDADITPNAPLTTNTLTCGFTYSDADSDSQSGSAYLWYNNSILVSGLTSSTVDAAYTTSDETWFCQATPKDGTDFGTPINSTTEAIGSSAPSISSYSDNSNTTNPTNVNTNVTFSIT
;
A
#
# COMPACT_ATOMS: atom_id res chain seq x y z
N PRO A 1 15.78 0.26 71.20
CA PRO A 1 15.41 -0.03 69.80
C PRO A 1 13.96 -0.54 69.73
N GLY A 2 13.01 0.36 69.52
CA GLY A 2 11.59 0.02 69.51
C GLY A 2 10.72 1.26 69.35
N ILE A 3 9.49 1.06 68.85
CA ILE A 3 8.43 2.06 68.73
C ILE A 3 7.96 2.40 70.15
N TYR A 4 8.17 3.65 70.57
CA TYR A 4 7.72 4.19 71.86
C TYR A 4 6.56 5.15 71.61
N LEU A 5 5.41 4.89 72.24
CA LEU A 5 4.23 5.76 72.20
C LEU A 5 4.25 6.66 73.46
N GLN A 6 4.88 7.83 73.36
CA GLN A 6 4.68 8.92 74.32
C GLN A 6 4.53 10.23 73.54
N ASN A 7 3.30 10.72 73.43
CA ASN A 7 2.90 11.95 72.72
C ASN A 7 3.26 11.99 71.22
N LEU A 8 3.52 10.83 70.61
CA LEU A 8 3.87 10.66 69.21
C LEU A 8 3.22 9.35 68.76
N ASP A 9 2.56 9.34 67.59
CA ASP A 9 1.87 8.14 67.12
C ASP A 9 2.83 7.16 66.45
N ILE A 10 3.69 7.64 65.55
CA ILE A 10 4.82 6.85 65.03
C ILE A 10 6.13 7.59 65.30
N TYR A 11 7.03 6.93 66.03
CA TYR A 11 8.30 7.51 66.46
C TYR A 11 9.47 6.58 66.16
N THR A 12 10.49 7.11 65.48
CA THR A 12 11.77 6.43 65.28
C THR A 12 12.90 7.30 65.80
N LYS A 13 13.76 6.76 66.68
CA LYS A 13 14.93 7.46 67.21
C LYS A 13 16.19 6.63 67.07
N PHE A 14 17.25 7.19 66.48
CA PHE A 14 18.50 6.44 66.22
C PHE A 14 18.24 5.10 65.55
N ALA A 15 17.29 5.10 64.61
CA ALA A 15 16.74 3.90 64.00
C ALA A 15 16.77 4.07 62.49
N ASP A 16 17.49 3.16 61.84
CA ASP A 16 17.79 3.26 60.41
C ASP A 16 17.25 2.06 59.65
N ASN A 17 16.97 2.24 58.35
CA ASN A 17 16.52 1.18 57.44
C ASN A 17 15.23 0.47 57.88
N ASN A 18 14.34 1.18 58.58
CA ASN A 18 13.05 0.63 58.98
C ASN A 18 12.00 0.85 57.88
N THR A 19 10.97 0.00 57.89
CA THR A 19 9.79 0.17 57.03
C THR A 19 8.57 0.45 57.89
N VAL A 20 7.82 1.50 57.53
CA VAL A 20 6.53 1.85 58.11
C VAL A 20 5.51 1.86 56.98
N ASP A 21 4.71 0.80 56.89
CA ASP A 21 3.84 0.56 55.74
C ASP A 21 2.36 0.57 56.12
N ARG A 22 1.55 1.34 55.38
CA ARG A 22 0.08 1.34 55.40
C ARG A 22 -0.56 1.50 56.78
N ASN A 23 -0.12 2.50 57.53
CA ASN A 23 -0.71 2.86 58.82
C ASN A 23 -1.70 4.02 58.69
N ILE A 24 -2.73 4.05 59.55
CA ILE A 24 -3.60 5.21 59.76
C ILE A 24 -3.20 5.84 61.09
N VAL A 25 -2.76 7.09 61.04
CA VAL A 25 -2.20 7.84 62.17
C VAL A 25 -3.05 9.08 62.40
N ASN A 26 -3.67 9.18 63.59
CA ASN A 26 -4.58 10.26 63.96
C ASN A 26 -4.13 10.90 65.28
N THR A 27 -3.39 11.99 65.17
CA THR A 27 -2.78 12.65 66.33
C THR A 27 -3.63 13.83 66.81
N LEU A 28 -4.19 13.70 68.02
CA LEU A 28 -5.12 14.69 68.60
C LEU A 28 -4.53 15.50 69.76
N GLY A 29 -3.36 15.11 70.29
CA GLY A 29 -2.72 15.77 71.44
C GLY A 29 -1.91 17.00 71.03
N ASN A 30 -1.88 18.02 71.89
CA ASN A 30 -0.97 19.17 71.70
C ASN A 30 0.51 18.73 71.76
N ARG A 31 1.37 19.43 70.99
CA ARG A 31 2.81 19.11 70.89
C ARG A 31 3.08 17.65 70.51
N SER A 32 2.19 17.05 69.73
CA SER A 32 2.31 15.67 69.28
C SER A 32 2.58 15.63 67.77
N HIS A 33 3.18 14.58 67.24
CA HIS A 33 3.50 14.51 65.81
C HIS A 33 2.94 13.22 65.25
N GLY A 34 2.45 13.27 64.01
CA GLY A 34 1.95 12.08 63.32
C GLY A 34 3.07 11.07 63.18
N ILE A 35 4.10 11.45 62.42
CA ILE A 35 5.34 10.71 62.32
C ILE A 35 6.50 11.61 62.75
N ALA A 36 7.31 11.13 63.69
CA ALA A 36 8.52 11.80 64.12
C ALA A 36 9.75 10.91 63.90
N LEU A 37 10.66 11.36 63.03
CA LEU A 37 11.95 10.74 62.78
C LEU A 37 13.04 11.59 63.46
N LEU A 38 13.75 11.02 64.44
CA LEU A 38 14.80 11.69 65.20
C LEU A 38 16.13 10.95 65.04
N ASN A 39 17.16 11.59 64.48
CA ASN A 39 18.44 10.93 64.23
C ASN A 39 18.27 9.61 63.46
N ALA A 40 17.41 9.60 62.45
CA ALA A 40 16.96 8.40 61.76
C ALA A 40 17.31 8.46 60.26
N LEU A 41 17.84 7.37 59.72
CA LEU A 41 18.39 7.31 58.37
C LEU A 41 17.71 6.23 57.52
N LYS A 42 17.50 6.51 56.23
CA LYS A 42 17.12 5.49 55.24
C LYS A 42 15.83 4.71 55.59
N ASN A 43 14.92 5.31 56.36
CA ASN A 43 13.64 4.70 56.65
C ASN A 43 12.70 4.87 55.44
N ASN A 44 11.90 3.84 55.17
CA ASN A 44 10.91 3.85 54.11
C ASN A 44 9.51 3.86 54.71
N LEU A 45 8.80 4.95 54.51
CA LEU A 45 7.43 5.15 54.97
C LEU A 45 6.52 5.10 53.76
N THR A 46 5.72 4.06 53.63
CA THR A 46 4.91 3.80 52.43
C THR A 46 3.42 3.73 52.76
N GLY A 47 2.58 4.42 51.99
CA GLY A 47 1.13 4.23 52.04
C GLY A 47 0.44 4.64 53.35
N ASN A 48 1.08 5.44 54.20
CA ASN A 48 0.52 5.86 55.48
C ASN A 48 -0.43 7.06 55.29
N ILE A 49 -1.51 7.10 56.07
CA ILE A 49 -2.45 8.23 56.16
C ILE A 49 -2.23 8.90 57.50
N ILE A 50 -1.75 10.14 57.49
CA ILE A 50 -1.29 10.87 58.67
C ILE A 50 -2.11 12.14 58.80
N THR A 51 -2.89 12.23 59.88
CA THR A 51 -3.70 13.41 60.20
C THR A 51 -3.33 13.94 61.58
N THR A 52 -3.01 15.22 61.67
CA THR A 52 -2.79 15.91 62.95
C THR A 52 -3.65 17.16 63.04
N THR A 53 -4.30 17.38 64.19
CA THR A 53 -5.28 18.48 64.33
C THR A 53 -4.94 19.48 65.43
N ALA A 54 -3.97 19.16 66.29
CA ALA A 54 -3.66 19.94 67.47
C ALA A 54 -2.58 21.01 67.22
N THR A 55 -2.48 22.00 68.12
CA THR A 55 -1.45 23.05 68.02
C THR A 55 -0.04 22.48 68.23
N SER A 56 0.94 23.08 67.54
CA SER A 56 2.34 22.63 67.55
C SER A 56 2.51 21.14 67.18
N SER A 57 1.63 20.63 66.30
CA SER A 57 1.58 19.22 65.94
C SER A 57 1.76 18.98 64.44
N TYR A 58 3.00 18.68 64.04
CA TYR A 58 3.37 18.46 62.65
C TYR A 58 2.95 17.09 62.13
N GLY A 59 2.65 17.01 60.83
CA GLY A 59 2.33 15.75 60.17
C GLY A 59 3.53 14.80 60.16
N ALA A 60 4.60 15.21 59.48
CA ALA A 60 5.91 14.58 59.50
C ALA A 60 6.95 15.53 60.11
N TYR A 61 7.47 15.17 61.28
CA TYR A 61 8.52 15.87 61.98
C TYR A 61 9.86 15.17 61.78
N LEU A 62 10.78 15.83 61.07
CA LEU A 62 12.10 15.30 60.74
C LEU A 62 13.15 16.08 61.52
N ASN A 63 13.82 15.43 62.47
CA ASN A 63 14.84 16.05 63.29
C ASN A 63 16.16 15.29 63.17
N GLN A 64 17.22 15.96 62.73
CA GLN A 64 18.53 15.33 62.49
C GLN A 64 18.40 14.03 61.68
N SER A 65 17.46 13.97 60.72
CA SER A 65 17.10 12.74 60.01
C SER A 65 17.33 12.91 58.52
N TYR A 66 17.85 11.88 57.85
CA TYR A 66 18.41 12.01 56.50
C TYR A 66 18.04 10.81 55.62
N SER A 67 17.93 11.05 54.31
CA SER A 67 17.70 9.99 53.33
C SER A 67 16.46 9.12 53.63
N ASN A 68 15.46 9.65 54.33
CA ASN A 68 14.20 8.95 54.56
C ASN A 68 13.26 9.18 53.37
N PHE A 69 12.46 8.16 53.07
CA PHE A 69 11.54 8.15 51.93
C PHE A 69 10.10 8.09 52.42
N PHE A 70 9.30 9.05 51.99
CA PHE A 70 7.85 9.04 52.16
C PHE A 70 7.24 8.75 50.79
N ILE A 71 6.79 7.52 50.58
CA ILE A 71 6.26 7.03 49.31
C ILE A 71 4.75 6.85 49.41
N SER A 72 3.98 7.53 48.56
CA SER A 72 2.52 7.38 48.49
C SER A 72 1.80 7.56 49.84
N ASN A 73 2.30 8.46 50.69
CA ASN A 73 1.62 8.80 51.94
C ASN A 73 0.58 9.91 51.69
N THR A 74 -0.33 10.07 52.63
CA THR A 74 -1.17 11.27 52.76
C THR A 74 -0.83 11.92 54.08
N ILE A 75 -0.44 13.20 54.05
CA ILE A 75 -0.07 13.97 55.24
C ILE A 75 -0.95 15.21 55.27
N ASN A 76 -1.64 15.42 56.40
CA ASN A 76 -2.50 16.56 56.61
C ASN A 76 -2.43 17.03 58.07
N ALA A 77 -1.73 18.12 58.31
CA ALA A 77 -1.58 18.77 59.60
C ALA A 77 -2.36 20.09 59.61
N THR A 78 -3.61 20.05 60.08
CA THR A 78 -4.55 21.17 59.87
C THR A 78 -4.20 22.44 60.64
N ALA A 79 -3.33 22.36 61.65
CA ALA A 79 -2.98 23.46 62.54
C ALA A 79 -1.51 23.90 62.44
N THR A 80 -0.65 23.17 61.72
CA THR A 80 0.78 23.48 61.57
C THR A 80 1.32 22.99 60.23
N ASN A 81 2.65 22.82 60.09
CA ASN A 81 3.25 22.30 58.87
C ASN A 81 2.96 20.80 58.68
N ASP A 82 2.58 20.42 57.47
CA ASP A 82 2.49 19.03 57.05
C ASP A 82 3.84 18.34 57.17
N VAL A 83 4.92 19.02 56.76
CA VAL A 83 6.28 18.52 56.88
C VAL A 83 7.13 19.58 57.56
N PHE A 84 7.80 19.21 58.64
CA PHE A 84 8.66 20.12 59.39
C PHE A 84 10.06 19.53 59.57
N LEU A 85 11.08 20.30 59.18
CA LEU A 85 12.48 19.90 59.29
C LEU A 85 13.18 20.71 60.40
N TYR A 86 13.83 20.00 61.31
CA TYR A 86 14.52 20.57 62.48
C TYR A 86 15.96 20.09 62.57
N LEU A 87 16.94 20.98 62.32
CA LEU A 87 18.37 20.64 62.43
C LEU A 87 18.75 19.38 61.63
N SER A 88 18.01 19.07 60.56
CA SER A 88 18.30 17.92 59.71
C SER A 88 19.37 18.31 58.71
N GLY A 89 20.25 17.40 58.32
CA GLY A 89 20.92 17.61 57.03
C GLY A 89 20.10 16.98 55.92
N GLY A 90 20.40 17.40 54.70
CA GLY A 90 19.52 17.22 53.55
C GLY A 90 19.21 15.78 53.12
N ASN A 91 18.36 15.70 52.09
CA ASN A 91 18.02 14.52 51.28
C ASN A 91 16.86 13.64 51.75
N ASN A 92 15.95 14.11 52.60
CA ASN A 92 14.66 13.42 52.75
C ASN A 92 13.80 13.62 51.49
N THR A 93 13.08 12.59 51.08
CA THR A 93 12.36 12.58 49.79
C THR A 93 10.90 12.18 49.99
N LEU A 94 9.99 13.00 49.47
CA LEU A 94 8.59 12.66 49.30
C LEU A 94 8.39 12.21 47.85
N ILE A 95 7.90 11.01 47.64
CA ILE A 95 7.57 10.45 46.32
C ILE A 95 6.08 10.18 46.28
N ASN A 96 5.38 10.83 45.34
CA ASN A 96 3.93 10.66 45.13
C ASN A 96 3.10 10.80 46.43
N THR A 97 3.59 11.61 47.38
CA THR A 97 2.94 11.84 48.68
C THR A 97 2.02 13.05 48.56
N THR A 98 0.79 12.92 49.05
CA THR A 98 -0.22 13.98 49.06
C THR A 98 -0.07 14.80 50.34
N PHE A 99 0.14 16.11 50.20
CA PHE A 99 0.25 17.07 51.30
C PHE A 99 0.11 18.49 50.73
N ASN A 100 -0.10 19.49 51.60
CA ASN A 100 -0.07 20.90 51.24
C ASN A 100 1.38 21.37 51.03
N LYS A 101 1.74 21.65 49.78
CA LYS A 101 3.10 22.07 49.35
C LYS A 101 3.54 23.43 49.93
N SER A 102 2.62 24.26 50.44
CA SER A 102 2.98 25.48 51.18
C SER A 102 3.44 25.18 52.61
N ASP A 103 3.05 24.04 53.15
CA ASP A 103 3.19 23.73 54.58
C ASP A 103 4.43 22.89 54.85
N ILE A 104 5.53 23.23 54.19
CA ILE A 104 6.88 22.74 54.48
C ILE A 104 7.58 23.78 55.35
N GLY A 105 7.80 23.44 56.61
CA GLY A 105 8.46 24.31 57.60
C GLY A 105 9.90 23.89 57.91
N PHE A 106 10.69 24.87 58.32
CA PHE A 106 12.07 24.70 58.76
C PHE A 106 12.26 25.38 60.13
N ASN A 107 13.17 24.85 60.95
CA ASN A 107 13.41 25.39 62.30
C ASN A 107 13.87 26.86 62.30
N SER A 108 14.68 27.26 61.33
CA SER A 108 15.13 28.64 61.15
C SER A 108 15.49 28.91 59.69
N ALA A 109 15.66 30.19 59.33
CA ALA A 109 16.16 30.59 58.02
C ALA A 109 17.62 30.15 57.76
N THR A 110 18.36 29.77 58.80
CA THR A 110 19.73 29.25 58.73
C THR A 110 19.80 27.72 58.75
N ASP A 111 18.65 27.05 58.79
CA ASP A 111 18.61 25.59 58.74
C ASP A 111 19.14 25.11 57.37
N THR A 112 19.99 24.08 57.41
CA THR A 112 20.63 23.49 56.21
C THR A 112 19.86 22.29 55.67
N SER A 113 18.76 21.92 56.31
CA SER A 113 17.86 20.86 55.88
C SER A 113 17.34 21.12 54.47
N SER A 114 17.12 20.04 53.73
CA SER A 114 16.44 20.09 52.43
C SER A 114 15.49 18.90 52.27
N ILE A 115 14.47 19.12 51.46
CA ILE A 115 13.47 18.11 51.11
C ILE A 115 13.24 18.09 49.61
N ALA A 116 13.24 16.91 49.01
CA ALA A 116 12.92 16.70 47.61
C ALA A 116 11.50 16.18 47.47
N VAL A 117 10.71 16.80 46.60
CA VAL A 117 9.36 16.34 46.25
C VAL A 117 9.40 15.78 44.84
N LYS A 118 8.98 14.53 44.66
CA LYS A 118 9.09 13.75 43.44
C LYS A 118 7.78 13.03 43.12
N TYR A 119 7.60 12.63 41.86
CA TYR A 119 6.46 11.85 41.40
C TYR A 119 6.91 10.72 40.49
N TYR A 120 6.10 9.66 40.46
CA TYR A 120 6.20 8.63 39.45
C TYR A 120 5.69 9.17 38.12
N LEU A 121 6.34 8.77 37.02
CA LEU A 121 5.87 9.00 35.67
C LEU A 121 5.93 7.68 34.89
N ASP A 122 4.76 7.23 34.46
CA ASP A 122 4.60 6.16 33.49
C ASP A 122 4.33 6.79 32.11
N VAL A 123 5.18 6.48 31.12
CA VAL A 123 4.97 6.94 29.74
C VAL A 123 4.62 5.74 28.87
N THR A 124 3.49 5.84 28.17
CA THR A 124 3.06 4.91 27.13
C THR A 124 3.01 5.63 25.80
N VAL A 125 3.55 5.01 24.74
CA VAL A 125 3.58 5.52 23.38
C VAL A 125 2.75 4.61 22.49
N ARG A 126 1.80 5.20 21.78
CA ARG A 126 0.87 4.51 20.88
C ARG A 126 0.84 5.19 19.52
N ASP A 127 0.39 4.46 18.51
CA ASP A 127 0.05 5.06 17.21
C ASP A 127 -1.36 5.68 17.24
N GLU A 128 -1.74 6.31 16.12
CA GLU A 128 -3.07 6.89 15.89
C GLU A 128 -4.24 5.89 16.02
N ASN A 129 -3.96 4.59 15.87
CA ASN A 129 -4.92 3.50 16.06
C ASN A 129 -4.92 2.93 17.48
N ASN A 130 -4.24 3.61 18.42
CA ASN A 130 -4.14 3.26 19.84
C ASN A 130 -3.38 1.95 20.10
N VAL A 131 -2.53 1.50 19.17
CA VAL A 131 -1.70 0.30 19.31
C VAL A 131 -0.35 0.67 19.93
N LEU A 132 0.17 -0.18 20.82
CA LEU A 132 1.46 0.03 21.48
C LEU A 132 2.61 -0.01 20.48
N MET A 133 3.47 1.01 20.51
CA MET A 133 4.56 1.13 19.55
C MET A 133 5.83 0.43 19.99
N ASN A 134 6.41 -0.39 19.10
CA ASN A 134 7.76 -0.91 19.24
C ASN A 134 8.78 -0.01 18.55
N THR A 135 10.07 -0.18 18.84
CA THR A 135 11.19 0.50 18.15
C THR A 135 11.09 2.03 18.15
N THR A 136 10.55 2.60 19.23
CA THR A 136 10.43 4.06 19.43
C THR A 136 11.52 4.55 20.39
N ASN A 137 12.04 5.75 20.18
CA ASN A 137 12.97 6.40 21.11
C ASN A 137 12.21 7.38 22.00
N VAL A 138 12.54 7.44 23.29
CA VAL A 138 11.95 8.35 24.27
C VAL A 138 13.04 9.04 25.07
N SER A 139 12.97 10.36 25.18
CA SER A 139 13.87 11.16 26.01
C SER A 139 13.08 12.14 26.86
N ILE A 140 13.55 12.39 28.08
CA ILE A 140 12.91 13.30 29.03
C ILE A 140 13.94 14.33 29.48
N TYR A 141 13.56 15.61 29.39
CA TYR A 141 14.37 16.75 29.80
C TYR A 141 13.67 17.51 30.92
N ASN A 142 14.42 18.02 31.87
CA ASN A 142 13.89 18.93 32.90
C ASN A 142 13.79 20.38 32.38
N VAL A 143 13.29 21.29 33.21
CA VAL A 143 13.14 22.73 32.87
C VAL A 143 14.45 23.43 32.48
N SER A 144 15.59 22.88 32.88
CA SER A 144 16.92 23.39 32.54
C SER A 144 17.50 22.72 31.29
N ASN A 145 16.70 21.98 30.51
CA ASN A 145 17.11 21.18 29.34
C ASN A 145 18.17 20.11 29.65
N ILE A 146 18.25 19.66 30.90
CA ILE A 146 19.12 18.54 31.29
C ILE A 146 18.34 17.25 31.04
N ILE A 147 18.98 16.30 30.35
CA ILE A 147 18.40 14.98 30.11
C ILE A 147 18.33 14.19 31.42
N VAL A 148 17.14 13.73 31.78
CA VAL A 148 16.90 12.93 32.99
C VAL A 148 16.61 11.46 32.68
N PHE A 149 16.17 11.17 31.46
CA PHE A 149 15.96 9.81 30.96
C PHE A 149 16.17 9.77 29.45
N ASN A 150 16.72 8.66 28.96
CA ASN A 150 16.88 8.38 27.54
C ASN A 150 16.79 6.87 27.29
N ALA A 151 15.89 6.46 26.42
CA ALA A 151 15.77 5.08 25.96
C ALA A 151 15.62 5.04 24.45
N THR A 152 16.33 4.12 23.82
CA THR A 152 16.25 3.86 22.39
C THR A 152 15.56 2.53 22.13
N ASN A 153 14.81 2.45 21.04
CA ASN A 153 14.12 1.24 20.59
C ASN A 153 13.29 0.55 21.69
N ILE A 154 12.46 1.30 22.40
CA ILE A 154 11.59 0.73 23.43
C ILE A 154 10.67 -0.32 22.82
N THR A 155 10.37 -1.36 23.60
CA THR A 155 9.43 -2.41 23.23
C THR A 155 8.13 -2.24 24.00
N ASN A 156 7.03 -2.70 23.41
CA ASN A 156 5.68 -2.64 23.98
C ASN A 156 5.18 -1.22 24.31
N GLY A 157 5.73 -0.18 23.68
CA GLY A 157 5.28 1.21 23.84
C GLY A 157 5.52 1.82 25.22
N THR A 158 6.16 1.13 26.16
CA THR A 158 6.30 1.60 27.53
C THR A 158 7.76 1.82 27.91
N ILE A 159 8.03 2.84 28.71
CA ILE A 159 9.32 2.99 29.39
C ILE A 159 9.24 2.43 30.81
N THR A 160 10.39 2.13 31.40
CA THR A 160 10.47 1.89 32.85
C THR A 160 9.97 3.12 33.59
N GLN A 161 9.13 2.93 34.62
CA GLN A 161 8.62 4.03 35.44
C GLN A 161 9.76 4.93 35.92
N GLN A 162 9.59 6.24 35.73
CA GLN A 162 10.57 7.23 36.15
C GLN A 162 10.16 7.89 37.47
N VAL A 163 11.14 8.37 38.24
CA VAL A 163 10.92 9.16 39.46
C VAL A 163 11.46 10.56 39.23
N LEU A 164 10.56 11.48 38.90
CA LEU A 164 10.92 12.85 38.52
C LEU A 164 10.79 13.81 39.69
N THR A 165 11.76 14.71 39.84
CA THR A 165 11.73 15.74 40.89
C THR A 165 10.83 16.89 40.45
N GLU A 166 9.82 17.25 41.24
CA GLU A 166 9.07 18.50 41.03
C GLU A 166 9.92 19.69 41.49
N PHE A 167 10.33 19.67 42.76
CA PHE A 167 11.20 20.68 43.36
C PHE A 167 12.04 20.12 44.50
N ILE A 168 13.10 20.85 44.83
CA ILE A 168 13.85 20.73 46.08
C ILE A 168 13.67 22.03 46.86
N GLN A 169 13.31 21.94 48.13
CA GLN A 169 13.16 23.09 49.02
C GLN A 169 14.12 23.00 50.20
N ASN A 170 14.77 24.10 50.51
CA ASN A 170 15.46 24.34 51.78
C ASN A 170 14.81 25.53 52.50
N ALA A 171 15.39 25.98 53.62
CA ALA A 171 14.83 27.05 54.44
C ALA A 171 14.63 28.40 53.72
N THR A 172 15.36 28.66 52.63
CA THR A 172 15.38 29.98 51.96
C THR A 172 14.98 29.94 50.49
N LEU A 173 15.08 28.78 49.83
CA LEU A 173 14.91 28.63 48.39
C LEU A 173 14.11 27.36 48.05
N LYS A 174 13.24 27.50 47.06
CA LYS A 174 12.56 26.39 46.37
C LYS A 174 13.00 26.39 44.91
N THR A 175 13.67 25.33 44.47
CA THR A 175 14.18 25.16 43.10
C THR A 175 13.37 24.09 42.38
N TYR A 176 12.75 24.45 41.26
CA TYR A 176 11.94 23.54 40.46
C TYR A 176 12.77 22.84 39.38
N SER A 177 12.48 21.57 39.13
CA SER A 177 12.94 20.83 37.95
C SER A 177 11.81 20.60 36.93
N SER A 178 10.56 20.81 37.35
CA SER A 178 9.36 20.85 36.49
C SER A 178 9.21 22.23 35.82
N PRO A 179 8.61 22.34 34.61
CA PRO A 179 8.06 21.27 33.77
C PRO A 179 9.11 20.38 33.11
N TYR A 180 8.68 19.20 32.68
CA TYR A 180 9.49 18.25 31.91
C TYR A 180 9.02 18.16 30.47
N THR A 181 9.95 18.06 29.54
CA THR A 181 9.68 17.84 28.11
C THR A 181 10.00 16.38 27.76
N ILE A 182 9.00 15.66 27.25
CA ILE A 182 9.14 14.28 26.77
C ILE A 182 9.15 14.32 25.25
N ASN A 183 10.27 13.93 24.65
CA ASN A 183 10.40 13.81 23.21
C ASN A 183 10.33 12.34 22.81
N THR A 184 9.56 12.05 21.78
CA THR A 184 9.43 10.72 21.20
C THR A 184 9.69 10.77 19.70
N SER A 185 10.40 9.77 19.18
CA SER A 185 10.78 9.72 17.77
C SER A 185 10.81 8.28 17.25
N LYS A 186 10.40 8.13 15.99
CA LYS A 186 10.44 6.86 15.25
C LYS A 186 10.52 7.18 13.76
N VAL A 187 11.23 6.35 13.00
CA VAL A 187 11.31 6.47 11.54
C VAL A 187 9.92 6.38 10.91
N ARG A 188 9.59 7.28 9.97
CA ARG A 188 8.26 7.46 9.33
C ARG A 188 7.16 7.96 10.27
N TYR A 189 7.50 8.61 11.37
CA TYR A 189 6.55 9.28 12.24
C TYR A 189 7.06 10.67 12.60
N PHE A 190 6.13 11.62 12.76
CA PHE A 190 6.48 12.95 13.24
C PHE A 190 7.06 12.87 14.66
N ILE A 191 8.10 13.66 14.92
CA ILE A 191 8.61 13.81 16.30
C ILE A 191 7.51 14.44 17.14
N ASN A 192 7.17 13.80 18.25
CA ASN A 192 6.26 14.36 19.24
C ASN A 192 7.06 14.92 20.43
N SER A 193 6.73 16.14 20.84
CA SER A 193 7.28 16.81 22.02
C SER A 193 6.14 17.22 22.93
N THR A 194 6.02 16.55 24.08
CA THR A 194 4.94 16.78 25.05
C THR A 194 5.51 17.27 26.37
N THR A 195 4.93 18.34 26.92
CA THR A 195 5.36 18.91 28.20
C THR A 195 4.42 18.49 29.33
N ILE A 196 4.96 18.04 30.45
CA ILE A 196 4.21 17.81 31.69
C ILE A 196 4.65 18.80 32.77
N ASN A 197 3.70 19.30 33.54
CA ASN A 197 3.98 20.14 34.69
C ASN A 197 3.52 19.47 35.99
N LEU A 198 4.47 19.02 36.79
CA LEU A 198 4.23 18.36 38.08
C LEU A 198 3.71 19.32 39.16
N THR A 199 3.76 20.63 38.93
CA THR A 199 3.22 21.62 39.88
C THR A 199 1.70 21.75 39.79
N THR A 200 1.12 21.46 38.62
CA THR A 200 -0.31 21.64 38.34
C THR A 200 -1.07 20.34 38.13
N THR A 201 -0.37 19.23 37.91
CA THR A 201 -1.00 17.94 37.61
C THR A 201 -0.65 16.91 38.68
N SER A 202 -1.64 16.12 39.09
CA SER A 202 -1.43 14.88 39.86
C SER A 202 -1.28 13.66 38.95
N SER A 203 -1.22 13.86 37.62
CA SER A 203 -1.18 12.77 36.66
C SER A 203 0.21 12.18 36.61
N ILE A 204 0.29 10.94 37.08
CA ILE A 204 1.50 10.10 37.11
C ILE A 204 1.60 9.18 35.89
N SER A 205 0.64 9.28 34.95
CA SER A 205 0.65 8.52 33.69
C SER A 205 0.43 9.47 32.49
N LEU A 206 1.22 9.27 31.45
CA LEU A 206 1.19 10.02 30.20
C LEU A 206 1.08 9.05 29.03
N THR A 207 0.08 9.25 28.17
CA THR A 207 0.00 8.57 26.88
C THR A 207 0.35 9.54 25.76
N ILE A 208 1.35 9.20 24.95
CA ILE A 208 1.77 9.96 23.77
C ILE A 208 1.26 9.21 22.54
N ILE A 209 0.54 9.91 21.68
CA ILE A 209 0.09 9.41 20.38
C ILE A 209 1.04 9.93 19.31
N MET A 210 1.72 9.03 18.61
CA MET A 210 2.54 9.35 17.45
C MET A 210 1.67 9.34 16.19
N GLN A 211 1.94 10.27 15.27
CA GLN A 211 1.27 10.36 13.98
C GLN A 211 2.25 9.89 12.89
N ALA A 212 1.81 8.97 12.03
CA ALA A 212 2.63 8.54 10.91
C ALA A 212 2.89 9.71 9.94
N GLU A 213 4.09 9.75 9.37
CA GLU A 213 4.36 10.59 8.20
C GLU A 213 3.77 9.88 6.98
N ASN A 214 3.09 10.64 6.10
CA ASN A 214 2.57 10.07 4.88
C ASN A 214 3.72 9.70 3.92
N GLY A 215 3.71 8.49 3.38
CA GLY A 215 4.72 7.96 2.47
C GLY A 215 4.33 8.18 1.03
N THR A 216 5.31 8.14 0.12
CA THR A 216 5.01 8.13 -1.32
C THR A 216 4.67 6.70 -1.78
N PRO A 217 3.60 6.48 -2.57
CA PRO A 217 3.32 5.18 -3.17
C PRO A 217 4.45 4.68 -4.09
N THR A 218 4.54 3.36 -4.26
CA THR A 218 5.52 2.72 -5.14
C THR A 218 4.86 1.73 -6.10
N ILE A 219 5.16 1.83 -7.39
CA ILE A 219 4.71 0.86 -8.41
C ILE A 219 5.75 -0.27 -8.51
N SER A 220 5.31 -1.50 -8.27
CA SER A 220 6.13 -2.72 -8.38
C SER A 220 6.22 -3.20 -9.82
N THR A 221 5.12 -3.26 -10.55
CA THR A 221 5.03 -3.74 -11.93
C THR A 221 4.02 -2.92 -12.74
N VAL A 222 4.28 -2.78 -14.04
CA VAL A 222 3.34 -2.31 -15.06
C VAL A 222 3.45 -3.29 -16.22
N ASP A 223 2.33 -3.61 -16.85
CA ASP A 223 2.24 -4.55 -17.96
C ASP A 223 1.13 -4.13 -18.93
N VAL A 224 1.26 -4.48 -20.21
CA VAL A 224 0.25 -4.20 -21.25
C VAL A 224 -0.18 -5.52 -21.86
N ILE A 225 -1.48 -5.83 -21.80
CA ILE A 225 -2.05 -7.07 -22.30
C ILE A 225 -3.13 -6.81 -23.37
N PRO A 226 -3.38 -7.76 -24.29
CA PRO A 226 -2.67 -9.03 -24.45
C PRO A 226 -1.28 -8.87 -25.08
N ASP A 227 -0.39 -9.83 -24.82
CA ASP A 227 0.88 -9.96 -25.52
C ASP A 227 0.62 -10.20 -27.02
N SER A 228 1.49 -9.67 -27.89
CA SER A 228 1.36 -9.79 -29.35
C SER A 228 -0.02 -9.34 -29.90
N PRO A 229 -0.48 -8.12 -29.55
CA PRO A 229 -1.76 -7.60 -30.02
C PRO A 229 -1.76 -7.40 -31.54
N GLN A 230 -2.89 -7.67 -32.19
CA GLN A 230 -3.08 -7.40 -33.62
C GLN A 230 -3.84 -6.08 -33.84
N THR A 231 -3.94 -5.61 -35.07
CA THR A 231 -4.74 -4.42 -35.39
C THR A 231 -6.18 -4.62 -34.92
N SER A 232 -6.77 -3.56 -34.34
CA SER A 232 -8.08 -3.56 -33.65
C SER A 232 -8.15 -4.29 -32.30
N THR A 233 -7.02 -4.71 -31.72
CA THR A 233 -6.97 -5.26 -30.36
C THR A 233 -7.14 -4.15 -29.32
N GLU A 234 -7.98 -4.37 -28.30
CA GLU A 234 -8.02 -3.51 -27.12
C GLU A 234 -6.82 -3.82 -26.20
N LEU A 235 -6.00 -2.81 -25.92
CA LEU A 235 -4.90 -2.93 -24.98
C LEU A 235 -5.37 -2.56 -23.58
N ASN A 236 -4.87 -3.26 -22.57
CA ASN A 236 -5.16 -2.99 -21.16
C ASN A 236 -3.86 -2.85 -20.36
N CYS A 237 -3.68 -1.70 -19.71
CA CYS A 237 -2.53 -1.41 -18.88
C CYS A 237 -2.81 -1.86 -17.43
N THR A 238 -2.11 -2.89 -16.98
CA THR A 238 -2.23 -3.42 -15.62
C THR A 238 -1.01 -3.04 -14.80
N LEU A 239 -1.18 -2.89 -13.48
CA LEU A 239 -0.08 -2.56 -12.57
C LEU A 239 -0.31 -3.13 -11.17
N SER A 240 0.78 -3.23 -10.41
CA SER A 240 0.74 -3.52 -8.97
C SER A 240 1.49 -2.42 -8.22
N ALA A 241 0.86 -1.81 -7.21
CA ALA A 241 1.44 -0.74 -6.41
C ALA A 241 1.15 -0.93 -4.92
N THR A 242 2.01 -0.35 -4.07
CA THR A 242 1.88 -0.38 -2.62
C THR A 242 2.12 0.99 -2.03
N ASP A 243 1.47 1.26 -0.91
CA ASP A 243 1.73 2.43 -0.08
C ASP A 243 2.34 2.01 1.27
N PRO A 244 3.35 2.73 1.83
CA PRO A 244 3.98 2.35 3.09
C PRO A 244 3.05 2.37 4.31
N GLN A 245 1.97 3.15 4.28
CA GLN A 245 0.95 3.29 5.32
C GLN A 245 -0.29 2.45 5.00
N GLY A 246 -0.41 1.98 3.76
CA GLY A 246 -1.54 1.17 3.30
C GLY A 246 -2.72 2.02 2.85
N ASP A 247 -2.46 3.28 2.48
CA ASP A 247 -3.47 4.18 1.95
C ASP A 247 -4.07 3.67 0.63
N THR A 248 -5.32 4.07 0.37
CA THR A 248 -6.03 3.67 -0.86
C THR A 248 -5.41 4.38 -2.07
N LEU A 249 -5.09 3.62 -3.11
CA LEU A 249 -4.42 4.13 -4.30
C LEU A 249 -5.40 4.40 -5.45
N SER A 250 -5.15 5.52 -6.14
CA SER A 250 -5.72 5.86 -7.44
C SER A 250 -4.63 5.79 -8.52
N TYR A 251 -5.01 5.47 -9.75
CA TYR A 251 -4.07 5.28 -10.85
C TYR A 251 -4.35 6.23 -12.02
N PHE A 252 -3.28 6.77 -12.59
CA PHE A 252 -3.31 7.63 -13.76
C PHE A 252 -2.50 6.99 -14.87
N TYR A 253 -3.05 7.02 -16.08
CA TYR A 253 -2.46 6.40 -17.26
C TYR A 253 -2.23 7.45 -18.34
N GLN A 254 -1.26 7.20 -19.20
CA GLN A 254 -1.07 7.92 -20.46
C GLN A 254 -0.48 6.97 -21.50
N TRP A 255 -1.13 6.86 -22.64
CA TRP A 255 -0.69 6.04 -23.76
C TRP A 255 0.17 6.83 -24.76
N TYR A 256 1.12 6.13 -25.37
CA TYR A 256 2.06 6.61 -26.36
C TYR A 256 2.10 5.65 -27.56
N ASP A 257 2.23 6.21 -28.76
CA ASP A 257 2.49 5.50 -30.00
C ASP A 257 3.91 5.85 -30.47
N ASN A 258 4.79 4.85 -30.53
CA ASN A 258 6.19 5.00 -30.95
C ASN A 258 6.92 6.13 -30.20
N GLY A 259 6.61 6.28 -28.90
CA GLY A 259 7.16 7.32 -28.02
C GLY A 259 6.50 8.70 -28.13
N THR A 260 5.52 8.88 -29.02
CA THR A 260 4.73 10.10 -29.15
C THR A 260 3.46 9.99 -28.32
N ILE A 261 3.13 11.05 -27.57
CA ILE A 261 1.93 11.06 -26.71
C ILE A 261 0.64 10.99 -27.53
N ILE A 262 -0.26 10.08 -27.15
CA ILE A 262 -1.61 10.02 -27.71
C ILE A 262 -2.51 10.93 -26.86
N SER A 263 -2.81 12.12 -27.38
CA SER A 263 -3.56 13.14 -26.64
C SER A 263 -4.92 12.61 -26.15
N GLY A 264 -5.17 12.73 -24.84
CA GLY A 264 -6.43 12.30 -24.21
C GLY A 264 -6.55 10.80 -23.92
N ALA A 265 -5.57 9.97 -24.31
CA ALA A 265 -5.55 8.54 -24.00
C ALA A 265 -5.05 8.30 -22.56
N THR A 266 -5.92 8.60 -21.59
CA THR A 266 -5.59 8.51 -20.15
C THR A 266 -6.35 7.42 -19.41
N ASN A 267 -7.12 6.59 -20.13
CA ASN A 267 -7.84 5.46 -19.57
C ASN A 267 -6.89 4.26 -19.37
N GLN A 268 -7.31 3.34 -18.51
CA GLN A 268 -6.59 2.09 -18.29
C GLN A 268 -6.51 1.25 -19.57
N THR A 269 -7.59 1.22 -20.36
CA THR A 269 -7.62 0.58 -21.66
C THR A 269 -7.44 1.60 -22.78
N TYR A 270 -6.88 1.12 -23.89
CA TYR A 270 -6.76 1.87 -25.12
C TYR A 270 -7.26 1.02 -26.27
N PHE A 271 -8.33 1.48 -26.92
CA PHE A 271 -8.83 0.85 -28.13
C PHE A 271 -8.13 1.46 -29.35
N CYS A 272 -7.31 0.63 -29.94
CA CYS A 272 -6.55 0.85 -31.14
C CYS A 272 -7.50 0.87 -32.36
N THR A 273 -8.08 2.02 -32.70
CA THR A 273 -8.97 2.14 -33.87
C THR A 273 -8.19 2.02 -35.18
N LEU A 274 -8.81 1.42 -36.21
CA LEU A 274 -8.28 1.20 -37.58
C LEU A 274 -7.65 2.44 -38.26
N SER A 275 -7.85 3.65 -37.73
CA SER A 275 -7.11 4.85 -38.13
C SER A 275 -6.08 5.22 -37.07
N GLY A 276 -4.94 4.51 -37.00
CA GLY A 276 -3.84 4.91 -36.13
C GLY A 276 -2.91 3.80 -35.67
N CYS A 277 -3.40 2.56 -35.59
CA CYS A 277 -2.54 1.43 -35.28
C CYS A 277 -2.13 0.70 -36.53
N ASN A 278 -0.84 0.78 -36.82
CA ASN A 278 -0.25 0.03 -37.90
C ASN A 278 0.53 -1.13 -37.28
N ARG A 279 0.51 -2.26 -37.97
CA ARG A 279 1.48 -3.33 -37.74
C ARG A 279 2.90 -2.74 -37.57
N GLY A 280 3.55 -3.11 -36.48
CA GLY A 280 4.89 -2.66 -36.12
C GLY A 280 4.95 -1.45 -35.19
N ASP A 281 3.83 -0.77 -34.93
CA ASP A 281 3.79 0.33 -33.96
C ASP A 281 3.96 -0.18 -32.53
N ASN A 282 4.74 0.54 -31.73
CA ASN A 282 4.94 0.23 -30.31
C ASN A 282 4.04 1.12 -29.43
N TYR A 283 3.03 0.51 -28.83
CA TYR A 283 2.10 1.16 -27.92
C TYR A 283 2.56 0.99 -26.48
N THR A 284 2.96 2.10 -25.86
CA THR A 284 3.44 2.13 -24.48
C THR A 284 2.46 2.83 -23.55
N CYS A 285 2.11 2.19 -22.45
CA CYS A 285 1.40 2.80 -21.33
C CYS A 285 2.39 3.28 -20.26
N ILE A 286 2.24 4.52 -19.81
CA ILE A 286 2.89 5.04 -18.60
C ILE A 286 1.85 5.15 -17.48
N ALA A 287 2.15 4.60 -16.31
CA ALA A 287 1.28 4.63 -15.15
C ALA A 287 1.92 5.35 -13.94
N ILE A 288 1.07 6.02 -13.16
CA ILE A 288 1.41 6.69 -11.88
C ILE A 288 0.37 6.27 -10.83
N ALA A 289 0.82 5.94 -9.63
CA ALA A 289 -0.03 5.68 -8.48
C ALA A 289 -0.05 6.90 -7.54
N SER A 290 -1.20 7.19 -6.94
CA SER A 290 -1.39 8.30 -6.01
C SER A 290 -2.20 7.87 -4.79
N ASP A 291 -1.78 8.29 -3.60
CA ASP A 291 -2.51 8.16 -2.34
C ASP A 291 -3.41 9.39 -2.05
N GLY A 292 -3.47 10.34 -2.99
CA GLY A 292 -4.17 11.63 -2.85
C GLY A 292 -3.32 12.77 -2.29
N THR A 293 -2.13 12.49 -1.75
CA THR A 293 -1.17 13.48 -1.23
C THR A 293 0.11 13.51 -2.06
N PHE A 294 0.67 12.34 -2.36
CA PHE A 294 1.88 12.12 -3.12
C PHE A 294 1.61 11.23 -4.34
N ASN A 295 2.46 11.38 -5.34
CA ASN A 295 2.47 10.53 -6.52
C ASN A 295 3.73 9.68 -6.52
N SER A 296 3.60 8.45 -7.02
CA SER A 296 4.74 7.58 -7.29
C SER A 296 5.60 8.14 -8.42
N THR A 297 6.81 7.61 -8.54
CA THR A 297 7.51 7.66 -9.84
C THR A 297 6.69 6.93 -10.89
N SER A 298 6.74 7.39 -12.13
CA SER A 298 6.06 6.71 -13.23
C SER A 298 6.79 5.43 -13.62
N LYS A 299 6.03 4.44 -14.09
CA LYS A 299 6.56 3.21 -14.67
C LYS A 299 5.80 2.89 -15.95
N SER A 300 6.44 2.21 -16.89
CA SER A 300 5.86 1.97 -18.22
C SER A 300 6.04 0.52 -18.67
N ALA A 301 5.13 0.09 -19.54
CA ALA A 301 5.20 -1.15 -20.32
C ALA A 301 4.56 -0.90 -21.69
N GLY A 302 4.85 -1.74 -22.67
CA GLY A 302 4.31 -1.57 -24.00
C GLY A 302 4.48 -2.80 -24.86
N GLU A 303 3.65 -2.87 -25.90
CA GLU A 303 3.55 -4.00 -26.83
C GLU A 303 3.66 -3.50 -28.27
N ILE A 304 4.16 -4.36 -29.15
CA ILE A 304 4.26 -4.09 -30.60
C ILE A 304 3.06 -4.72 -31.29
N ILE A 305 2.39 -3.96 -32.16
CA ILE A 305 1.27 -4.48 -32.95
C ILE A 305 1.78 -5.48 -33.99
N GLU A 306 1.26 -6.70 -33.95
CA GLU A 306 1.55 -7.79 -34.87
C GLU A 306 0.61 -7.82 -36.07
N ASN A 307 0.92 -8.67 -37.06
CA ASN A 307 0.13 -8.85 -38.27
C ASN A 307 -1.26 -9.42 -37.97
N THR A 308 -2.29 -8.86 -38.60
CA THR A 308 -3.67 -9.35 -38.58
C THR A 308 -3.91 -10.17 -39.83
N VAL A 309 -4.37 -11.42 -39.67
CA VAL A 309 -4.61 -12.28 -40.84
C VAL A 309 -5.73 -11.73 -41.73
N PRO A 310 -5.67 -11.92 -43.06
CA PRO A 310 -6.68 -11.43 -43.97
C PRO A 310 -7.98 -12.23 -43.89
N THR A 311 -9.05 -11.65 -44.42
CA THR A 311 -10.37 -12.28 -44.53
C THR A 311 -10.81 -12.43 -45.99
N ALA A 312 -11.62 -13.46 -46.25
CA ALA A 312 -12.23 -13.72 -47.55
C ALA A 312 -13.75 -13.83 -47.39
N GLN A 313 -14.49 -13.21 -48.31
CA GLN A 313 -15.95 -13.25 -48.38
C GLN A 313 -16.40 -13.54 -49.82
N ASP A 314 -17.65 -13.95 -50.01
CA ASP A 314 -18.28 -14.12 -51.33
C ASP A 314 -17.47 -14.96 -52.32
N ALA A 315 -16.95 -16.11 -51.87
CA ALA A 315 -16.24 -17.01 -52.76
C ALA A 315 -17.20 -17.59 -53.82
N ASP A 316 -16.79 -17.56 -55.08
CA ASP A 316 -17.62 -17.96 -56.22
C ASP A 316 -16.77 -18.53 -57.36
N ILE A 317 -17.36 -19.41 -58.17
CA ILE A 317 -16.73 -19.92 -59.39
C ILE A 317 -17.28 -19.17 -60.60
N THR A 318 -16.39 -18.70 -61.47
CA THR A 318 -16.75 -18.09 -62.76
C THR A 318 -16.20 -18.91 -63.93
N PRO A 319 -16.94 -19.03 -65.05
CA PRO A 319 -18.31 -18.50 -65.27
C PRO A 319 -19.39 -19.32 -64.56
N ASN A 320 -20.54 -18.70 -64.28
CA ASN A 320 -21.73 -19.38 -63.77
C ASN A 320 -22.31 -20.30 -64.85
N ALA A 321 -22.80 -21.48 -64.45
CA ALA A 321 -23.23 -22.55 -65.35
C ALA A 321 -22.17 -22.85 -66.45
N PRO A 322 -20.94 -23.20 -66.07
CA PRO A 322 -19.84 -23.43 -66.99
C PRO A 322 -20.13 -24.62 -67.91
N LEU A 323 -19.68 -24.54 -69.16
CA LEU A 323 -19.74 -25.64 -70.11
C LEU A 323 -18.41 -26.40 -70.17
N THR A 324 -18.37 -27.59 -70.78
CA THR A 324 -17.17 -28.44 -70.96
C THR A 324 -16.00 -27.78 -71.71
N THR A 325 -16.19 -26.57 -72.24
CA THR A 325 -15.13 -25.77 -72.89
C THR A 325 -14.67 -24.58 -72.05
N ASN A 326 -15.22 -24.37 -70.85
CA ASN A 326 -14.88 -23.24 -70.00
C ASN A 326 -13.84 -23.62 -68.95
N THR A 327 -12.84 -22.74 -68.77
CA THR A 327 -11.94 -22.74 -67.62
C THR A 327 -12.70 -22.21 -66.40
N LEU A 328 -12.66 -22.94 -65.29
CA LEU A 328 -13.22 -22.48 -64.02
C LEU A 328 -12.22 -21.55 -63.35
N THR A 329 -12.70 -20.45 -62.76
CA THR A 329 -11.91 -19.50 -61.98
C THR A 329 -12.55 -19.29 -60.61
N CYS A 330 -11.80 -19.53 -59.54
CA CYS A 330 -12.22 -19.32 -58.16
C CYS A 330 -11.88 -17.87 -57.74
N GLY A 331 -12.91 -17.06 -57.49
CA GLY A 331 -12.78 -15.69 -56.98
C GLY A 331 -13.34 -15.55 -55.56
N PHE A 332 -12.92 -14.52 -54.85
CA PHE A 332 -13.49 -14.09 -53.57
C PHE A 332 -13.17 -12.62 -53.30
N THR A 333 -13.93 -11.98 -52.41
CA THR A 333 -13.68 -10.63 -51.91
C THR A 333 -12.65 -10.68 -50.78
N TYR A 334 -11.46 -10.13 -51.02
CA TYR A 334 -10.38 -10.03 -50.03
C TYR A 334 -10.50 -8.76 -49.19
N SER A 335 -10.27 -8.85 -47.88
CA SER A 335 -10.13 -7.69 -47.00
C SER A 335 -9.11 -7.97 -45.90
N ASP A 336 -8.29 -6.98 -45.61
CA ASP A 336 -7.23 -7.06 -44.61
C ASP A 336 -7.26 -5.84 -43.68
N ALA A 337 -7.05 -6.05 -42.37
CA ALA A 337 -7.15 -4.98 -41.37
C ALA A 337 -5.93 -4.06 -41.37
N ASP A 338 -4.77 -4.56 -41.80
CA ASP A 338 -3.51 -3.83 -41.92
C ASP A 338 -3.35 -3.16 -43.31
N SER A 339 -4.37 -3.29 -44.16
CA SER A 339 -4.36 -2.83 -45.56
C SER A 339 -3.31 -3.53 -46.43
N ASP A 340 -2.86 -4.72 -46.04
CA ASP A 340 -1.93 -5.53 -46.83
C ASP A 340 -2.63 -6.10 -48.08
N SER A 341 -1.94 -6.09 -49.22
CA SER A 341 -2.49 -6.56 -50.49
C SER A 341 -2.54 -8.09 -50.56
N GLN A 342 -3.59 -8.65 -51.18
CA GLN A 342 -3.68 -10.09 -51.43
C GLN A 342 -2.44 -10.62 -52.18
N SER A 343 -1.75 -11.60 -51.59
CA SER A 343 -0.56 -12.21 -52.16
C SER A 343 -0.38 -13.66 -51.69
N GLY A 344 -0.39 -14.61 -52.63
CA GLY A 344 -0.11 -16.02 -52.34
C GLY A 344 -1.27 -16.81 -51.72
N SER A 345 -2.52 -16.44 -52.00
CA SER A 345 -3.69 -17.22 -51.58
C SER A 345 -3.65 -18.65 -52.12
N ALA A 346 -4.16 -19.60 -51.32
CA ALA A 346 -4.17 -21.02 -51.67
C ALA A 346 -5.57 -21.46 -52.11
N TYR A 347 -5.61 -22.40 -53.05
CA TYR A 347 -6.84 -22.93 -53.61
C TYR A 347 -6.83 -24.45 -53.55
N LEU A 348 -7.98 -25.04 -53.22
CA LEU A 348 -8.25 -26.46 -53.35
C LEU A 348 -9.54 -26.63 -54.16
N TRP A 349 -9.56 -27.62 -55.06
CA TRP A 349 -10.71 -27.89 -55.92
C TRP A 349 -11.32 -29.25 -55.63
N TYR A 350 -12.66 -29.29 -55.65
CA TYR A 350 -13.43 -30.49 -55.36
C TYR A 350 -14.33 -30.79 -56.55
N ASN A 351 -14.26 -32.03 -57.05
CA ASN A 351 -15.15 -32.57 -58.07
C ASN A 351 -16.05 -33.62 -57.41
N ASN A 352 -17.37 -33.44 -57.49
CA ASN A 352 -18.36 -34.31 -56.85
C ASN A 352 -18.06 -34.53 -55.35
N SER A 353 -17.70 -33.43 -54.68
CA SER A 353 -17.29 -33.39 -53.26
C SER A 353 -15.98 -34.12 -52.92
N ILE A 354 -15.20 -34.56 -53.91
CA ILE A 354 -13.92 -35.23 -53.72
C ILE A 354 -12.80 -34.26 -54.09
N LEU A 355 -11.80 -34.11 -53.21
CA LEU A 355 -10.62 -33.28 -53.47
C LEU A 355 -9.85 -33.79 -54.69
N VAL A 356 -9.63 -32.90 -55.66
CA VAL A 356 -8.82 -33.18 -56.84
C VAL A 356 -7.36 -32.81 -56.53
N SER A 357 -6.57 -33.82 -56.20
CA SER A 357 -5.17 -33.63 -55.81
C SER A 357 -4.35 -33.02 -56.96
N GLY A 358 -3.57 -31.97 -56.66
CA GLY A 358 -2.70 -31.29 -57.61
C GLY A 358 -3.30 -30.05 -58.27
N LEU A 359 -4.61 -29.80 -58.13
CA LEU A 359 -5.23 -28.55 -58.56
C LEU A 359 -5.14 -27.51 -57.44
N THR A 360 -4.10 -26.66 -57.49
CA THR A 360 -3.81 -25.64 -56.47
C THR A 360 -3.81 -24.21 -56.99
N SER A 361 -4.09 -24.02 -58.29
CA SER A 361 -4.21 -22.71 -58.93
C SER A 361 -5.59 -22.10 -58.65
N SER A 362 -5.73 -20.78 -58.83
CA SER A 362 -7.04 -20.10 -58.84
C SER A 362 -7.92 -20.49 -60.03
N THR A 363 -7.41 -21.31 -60.95
CA THR A 363 -8.12 -21.76 -62.15
C THR A 363 -8.00 -23.28 -62.36
N VAL A 364 -9.02 -23.85 -62.99
CA VAL A 364 -9.04 -25.24 -63.49
C VAL A 364 -9.34 -25.22 -64.98
N ASP A 365 -8.44 -25.78 -65.78
CA ASP A 365 -8.59 -25.88 -67.23
C ASP A 365 -9.76 -26.81 -67.61
N ALA A 366 -10.44 -26.50 -68.72
CA ALA A 366 -11.54 -27.30 -69.24
C ALA A 366 -11.13 -28.76 -69.53
N ALA A 367 -9.84 -29.04 -69.76
CA ALA A 367 -9.33 -30.40 -69.93
C ALA A 367 -9.53 -31.31 -68.70
N TYR A 368 -9.79 -30.73 -67.51
CA TYR A 368 -10.06 -31.47 -66.27
C TYR A 368 -11.55 -31.64 -65.99
N THR A 369 -12.44 -31.02 -66.77
CA THR A 369 -13.87 -31.02 -66.52
C THR A 369 -14.62 -31.89 -67.53
N THR A 370 -15.66 -32.58 -67.07
CA THR A 370 -16.57 -33.35 -67.91
C THR A 370 -18.03 -32.97 -67.59
N SER A 371 -18.95 -33.20 -68.55
CA SER A 371 -20.36 -32.88 -68.34
C SER A 371 -20.91 -33.65 -67.14
N ASP A 372 -21.85 -33.02 -66.43
CA ASP A 372 -22.53 -33.54 -65.24
C ASP A 372 -21.66 -33.64 -63.98
N GLU A 373 -20.42 -33.14 -64.01
CA GLU A 373 -19.62 -32.94 -62.81
C GLU A 373 -20.07 -31.71 -62.01
N THR A 374 -19.89 -31.77 -60.69
CA THR A 374 -20.11 -30.64 -59.79
C THR A 374 -18.80 -30.18 -59.19
N TRP A 375 -18.50 -28.89 -59.30
CA TRP A 375 -17.25 -28.30 -58.86
C TRP A 375 -17.48 -27.20 -57.84
N PHE A 376 -16.70 -27.21 -56.76
CA PHE A 376 -16.52 -26.06 -55.87
C PHE A 376 -15.05 -25.90 -55.51
N CYS A 377 -14.64 -24.68 -55.19
CA CYS A 377 -13.30 -24.39 -54.70
C CYS A 377 -13.33 -24.01 -53.22
N GLN A 378 -12.24 -24.26 -52.52
CA GLN A 378 -11.94 -23.68 -51.22
C GLN A 378 -10.77 -22.72 -51.39
N ALA A 379 -11.00 -21.44 -51.09
CA ALA A 379 -9.99 -20.39 -51.14
C ALA A 379 -9.53 -20.04 -49.73
N THR A 380 -8.22 -20.01 -49.51
CA THR A 380 -7.60 -19.51 -48.27
C THR A 380 -6.90 -18.19 -48.58
N PRO A 381 -7.41 -17.04 -48.10
CA PRO A 381 -6.79 -15.74 -48.36
C PRO A 381 -5.40 -15.69 -47.73
N LYS A 382 -4.51 -14.92 -48.36
CA LYS A 382 -3.16 -14.67 -47.86
C LYS A 382 -2.75 -13.25 -48.25
N ASP A 383 -2.12 -12.54 -47.32
CA ASP A 383 -1.66 -11.15 -47.42
C ASP A 383 -0.17 -11.06 -47.84
N GLY A 384 0.47 -12.21 -48.08
CA GLY A 384 1.91 -12.36 -48.33
C GLY A 384 2.69 -12.85 -47.10
N THR A 385 2.22 -12.53 -45.89
CA THR A 385 2.76 -12.97 -44.60
C THR A 385 2.02 -14.23 -44.13
N ASP A 386 0.75 -14.09 -43.76
CA ASP A 386 -0.05 -15.09 -43.06
C ASP A 386 -1.31 -15.50 -43.83
N PHE A 387 -1.80 -16.71 -43.53
CA PHE A 387 -3.05 -17.22 -44.08
C PHE A 387 -4.23 -16.83 -43.19
N GLY A 388 -5.31 -16.39 -43.83
CA GLY A 388 -6.61 -16.24 -43.19
C GLY A 388 -7.40 -17.54 -43.12
N THR A 389 -8.67 -17.42 -42.76
CA THR A 389 -9.58 -18.58 -42.66
C THR A 389 -10.07 -18.99 -44.06
N PRO A 390 -10.07 -20.29 -44.40
CA PRO A 390 -10.58 -20.76 -45.69
C PRO A 390 -12.09 -20.58 -45.83
N ILE A 391 -12.53 -20.26 -47.05
CA ILE A 391 -13.94 -20.15 -47.44
C ILE A 391 -14.21 -21.03 -48.67
N ASN A 392 -15.38 -21.66 -48.71
CA ASN A 392 -15.82 -22.44 -49.87
C ASN A 392 -16.65 -21.57 -50.82
N SER A 393 -16.50 -21.78 -52.12
CA SER A 393 -17.37 -21.18 -53.12
C SER A 393 -18.75 -21.81 -53.16
N THR A 394 -19.62 -21.21 -53.97
CA THR A 394 -20.77 -21.89 -54.56
C THR A 394 -20.34 -23.15 -55.33
N THR A 395 -21.29 -24.06 -55.57
CA THR A 395 -21.07 -25.25 -56.38
C THR A 395 -21.66 -25.05 -57.77
N GLU A 396 -20.85 -25.26 -58.80
CA GLU A 396 -21.24 -25.14 -60.20
C GLU A 396 -21.33 -26.53 -60.86
N ALA A 397 -22.36 -26.75 -61.68
CA ALA A 397 -22.51 -27.98 -62.47
C ALA A 397 -22.04 -27.73 -63.90
N ILE A 398 -21.20 -28.64 -64.43
CA ILE A 398 -20.66 -28.52 -65.79
C ILE A 398 -21.71 -28.98 -66.81
N GLY A 399 -22.14 -28.05 -67.67
CA GLY A 399 -23.01 -28.35 -68.80
C GLY A 399 -22.24 -28.85 -70.03
N SER A 400 -22.91 -29.55 -70.95
CA SER A 400 -22.32 -29.96 -72.22
C SER A 400 -22.18 -28.78 -73.19
N SER A 401 -20.99 -28.58 -73.78
CA SER A 401 -20.82 -27.67 -74.92
C SER A 401 -21.47 -28.24 -76.19
N ALA A 402 -21.90 -27.36 -77.09
CA ALA A 402 -22.43 -27.79 -78.39
C ALA A 402 -21.36 -28.54 -79.20
N PRO A 403 -21.72 -29.60 -79.94
CA PRO A 403 -20.79 -30.32 -80.80
C PRO A 403 -20.15 -29.37 -81.82
N SER A 404 -18.84 -29.51 -82.01
CA SER A 404 -18.08 -28.71 -82.97
C SER A 404 -17.70 -29.54 -84.19
N ILE A 405 -17.81 -28.97 -85.39
CA ILE A 405 -17.33 -29.65 -86.60
C ILE A 405 -15.81 -29.48 -86.64
N SER A 406 -15.07 -30.56 -86.38
CA SER A 406 -13.60 -30.57 -86.39
C SER A 406 -13.02 -30.60 -87.79
N SER A 407 -13.74 -31.20 -88.75
CA SER A 407 -13.38 -31.12 -90.16
C SER A 407 -14.58 -31.38 -91.06
N TYR A 408 -14.55 -30.76 -92.22
CA TYR A 408 -15.46 -31.03 -93.34
C TYR A 408 -14.62 -31.53 -94.51
N SER A 409 -14.98 -32.69 -95.05
CA SER A 409 -14.43 -33.17 -96.31
C SER A 409 -15.53 -33.22 -97.37
N ASP A 410 -15.33 -32.44 -98.44
CA ASP A 410 -16.11 -32.55 -99.67
C ASP A 410 -15.34 -33.42 -100.66
N ASN A 411 -15.83 -34.63 -100.90
CA ASN A 411 -15.25 -35.52 -101.91
C ASN A 411 -15.91 -35.34 -103.30
N SER A 412 -16.62 -34.23 -103.55
CA SER A 412 -17.11 -33.93 -104.89
C SER A 412 -15.96 -33.46 -105.80
N ASN A 413 -15.62 -34.28 -106.80
CA ASN A 413 -14.58 -33.95 -107.78
C ASN A 413 -15.12 -33.01 -108.88
N THR A 414 -15.92 -32.00 -108.53
CA THR A 414 -16.53 -31.05 -109.47
C THR A 414 -16.49 -29.62 -108.92
N THR A 415 -16.22 -28.63 -109.79
CA THR A 415 -16.12 -27.21 -109.41
C THR A 415 -17.47 -26.52 -109.22
N ASN A 416 -18.60 -27.24 -109.29
CA ASN A 416 -19.95 -26.68 -109.11
C ASN A 416 -21.04 -27.78 -108.87
N PRO A 417 -21.32 -28.20 -107.63
CA PRO A 417 -22.32 -29.22 -107.35
C PRO A 417 -23.74 -28.62 -107.18
N THR A 418 -24.72 -29.09 -107.96
CA THR A 418 -26.14 -28.65 -107.90
C THR A 418 -27.11 -29.72 -107.36
N ASN A 419 -26.62 -30.82 -106.79
CA ASN A 419 -27.44 -31.83 -106.10
C ASN A 419 -26.76 -32.30 -104.81
N VAL A 420 -27.38 -31.99 -103.67
CA VAL A 420 -26.86 -32.29 -102.33
C VAL A 420 -27.51 -33.56 -101.79
N ASN A 421 -27.05 -34.70 -102.30
CA ASN A 421 -27.47 -36.00 -101.78
C ASN A 421 -26.29 -36.95 -101.95
N THR A 422 -25.36 -36.91 -100.97
CA THR A 422 -24.66 -38.05 -100.30
C THR A 422 -23.16 -37.93 -99.99
N ASN A 423 -22.41 -36.88 -100.33
CA ASN A 423 -20.92 -36.92 -100.16
C ASN A 423 -20.32 -35.81 -99.29
N VAL A 424 -20.99 -35.45 -98.20
CA VAL A 424 -20.43 -34.58 -97.17
C VAL A 424 -20.23 -35.38 -95.89
N THR A 425 -18.98 -35.50 -95.45
CA THR A 425 -18.65 -36.09 -94.15
C THR A 425 -18.22 -34.97 -93.21
N PHE A 426 -18.95 -34.80 -92.11
CA PHE A 426 -18.55 -33.97 -90.99
C PHE A 426 -17.90 -34.85 -89.93
N SER A 427 -16.69 -34.51 -89.51
CA SER A 427 -16.18 -35.03 -88.24
C SER A 427 -16.63 -34.07 -87.15
N ILE A 428 -17.28 -34.60 -86.11
CA ILE A 428 -17.77 -33.84 -84.97
C ILE A 428 -16.92 -34.20 -83.77
N THR A 429 -16.45 -33.20 -83.03
CA THR A 429 -15.80 -33.35 -81.71
C THR A 429 -16.57 -32.60 -80.65
#